data_AF-A0A0M0HXW2-F1
#
_entry.id   AF-A0A0M0HXW2-F1
#
_cell.length_a   1.000
_cell.length_b   1.000
_cell.length_c   1.000
_cell.angle_alpha   90.00
_cell.angle_beta   90.00
_cell.angle_gamma   90.00
#
_symmetry.space_group_name_H-M   'P 1'
#
loop_
_entity.id
_entity.type
_entity.pdbx_description
1 polymer ?
#
loop_
_entity_poly.entity_id
_entity_poly.type
_entity_poly.pdbx_seq_one_letter_code
_entity_poly.pdbx_strand_id
1 'polypeptide(L)'
;MATTESVRELEFLFSDDKQGALAQTPFGQYEVFMGQSGSWCAEFQFGNACRVLSRKLGVTCEQAVLMCQEDFKTRVHACLTENEK
;
A
#
# COMPACT_ATOMS: atom_id res chain seq x y z
N MET A 1 -22.56 -4.54 12.97
CA MET A 1 -21.15 -4.94 13.13
C MET A 1 -20.62 -5.30 11.76
N ALA A 2 -19.93 -4.36 11.10
CA ALA A 2 -19.25 -4.65 9.85
C ALA A 2 -18.09 -5.60 10.15
N THR A 3 -18.21 -6.85 9.75
CA THR A 3 -17.12 -7.82 9.89
C THR A 3 -15.96 -7.39 8.99
N THR A 4 -14.75 -7.42 9.54
CA THR A 4 -13.47 -7.06 8.89
C THR A 4 -13.11 -7.90 7.65
N GLU A 5 -14.01 -8.79 7.21
CA GLU A 5 -13.81 -9.75 6.11
C GLU A 5 -14.04 -9.16 4.71
N SER A 6 -14.44 -7.89 4.57
CA SER A 6 -14.80 -7.29 3.26
C SER A 6 -13.99 -6.05 2.87
N VAL A 7 -12.77 -5.86 3.39
CA VAL A 7 -11.88 -4.83 2.80
C VAL A 7 -11.31 -5.38 1.50
N ARG A 8 -11.72 -4.77 0.37
CA ARG A 8 -11.24 -5.14 -0.98
C ARG A 8 -9.71 -5.08 -1.05
N GLU A 9 -9.13 -5.99 -1.82
CA GLU A 9 -7.69 -5.97 -2.09
C GLU A 9 -7.30 -4.80 -3.00
N LEU A 10 -6.07 -4.30 -2.83
CA LEU A 10 -5.48 -3.29 -3.69
C LEU A 10 -5.20 -3.88 -5.07
N GLU A 11 -5.64 -3.20 -6.12
CA GLU A 11 -5.37 -3.59 -7.50
C GLU A 11 -4.12 -2.88 -8.00
N PHE A 12 -3.01 -3.60 -8.08
CA PHE A 12 -1.73 -3.07 -8.54
C PHE A 12 -1.60 -3.15 -10.07
N LEU A 13 -1.31 -2.00 -10.68
CA LEU A 13 -0.92 -1.87 -12.08
C LEU A 13 0.61 -1.82 -12.16
N PHE A 14 1.22 -2.89 -12.64
CA PHE A 14 2.66 -2.98 -12.81
C PHE A 14 3.12 -2.21 -14.05
N SER A 15 4.29 -1.57 -13.96
CA SER A 15 4.98 -0.98 -15.10
C SER A 15 5.46 -2.04 -16.09
N ASP A 16 5.69 -1.64 -17.34
CA ASP A 16 6.12 -2.55 -18.41
C ASP A 16 7.47 -3.23 -18.11
N ASP A 17 8.37 -2.52 -17.42
CA ASP A 17 9.66 -3.03 -16.96
C ASP A 17 9.55 -3.84 -15.65
N LYS A 18 8.36 -3.93 -15.06
CA LYS A 18 8.08 -4.56 -13.76
C LYS A 18 9.01 -4.07 -12.64
N GLN A 19 9.47 -2.83 -12.71
CA GLN A 19 10.26 -2.18 -11.65
C GLN A 19 9.40 -1.27 -10.76
N GLY A 20 8.12 -1.12 -11.06
CA GLY A 20 7.17 -0.41 -10.23
C GLY A 20 5.75 -0.96 -10.37
N ALA A 21 4.90 -0.68 -9.39
CA ALA A 21 3.47 -0.85 -9.49
C ALA A 21 2.73 0.18 -8.66
N LEU A 22 1.55 0.56 -9.14
CA LEU A 22 0.69 1.55 -8.50
C LEU A 22 -0.68 0.96 -8.20
N ALA A 23 -1.22 1.23 -7.02
CA ALA A 23 -2.61 0.95 -6.69
C ALA A 23 -3.30 2.25 -6.26
N GLN A 24 -4.30 2.67 -7.02
CA GLN A 24 -5.08 3.86 -6.71
C GLN A 24 -6.26 3.51 -5.81
N THR A 25 -6.48 4.36 -4.81
CA THR A 25 -7.64 4.29 -3.92
C THR A 25 -8.33 5.66 -3.88
N PRO A 26 -9.60 5.75 -3.43
CA PRO A 26 -10.25 7.04 -3.22
C PRO A 26 -9.52 7.96 -2.24
N PHE A 27 -8.67 7.40 -1.38
CA PHE A 27 -7.96 8.14 -0.35
C PHE A 27 -6.55 8.56 -0.77
N GLY A 28 -5.98 7.99 -1.83
CA GLY A 28 -4.58 8.20 -2.19
C GLY A 28 -4.04 7.07 -3.03
N GLN A 29 -2.72 7.06 -3.22
CA GLN A 29 -2.04 6.11 -4.10
C GLN A 29 -1.00 5.32 -3.32
N TYR A 30 -1.02 4.00 -3.47
CA TYR A 30 0.05 3.13 -3.04
C TYR A 30 1.01 2.91 -4.20
N GLU A 31 2.30 2.95 -3.90
CA GLU A 31 3.35 2.71 -4.87
C GLU A 31 4.34 1.70 -4.31
N VAL A 32 4.68 0.71 -5.13
CA VAL A 32 5.79 -0.21 -4.89
C VAL A 32 6.80 -0.05 -6.02
N PHE A 33 8.07 0.01 -5.70
CA PHE A 33 9.12 0.18 -6.72
C PHE A 33 10.43 -0.44 -6.30
N MET A 34 11.23 -0.85 -7.28
CA MET A 34 12.56 -1.39 -7.03
C MET A 34 13.56 -0.25 -6.82
N GLY A 35 14.17 -0.20 -5.64
CA GLY A 35 15.25 0.73 -5.34
C GLY A 35 16.57 0.32 -5.99
N GLN A 36 17.57 1.22 -5.96
CA GLN A 36 18.90 1.00 -6.55
C GLN A 36 19.66 -0.22 -5.99
N SER A 37 19.30 -0.69 -4.79
CA SER A 37 19.87 -1.89 -4.16
C SER A 37 19.22 -3.21 -4.62
N GLY A 38 18.26 -3.16 -5.56
CA GLY A 38 17.43 -4.30 -5.95
C GLY A 38 16.39 -4.70 -4.90
N SER A 39 16.28 -3.96 -3.79
CA SER A 39 15.23 -4.14 -2.79
C SER A 39 13.98 -3.37 -3.17
N TRP A 40 12.81 -3.96 -2.91
CA TRP A 40 11.54 -3.30 -3.17
C TRP A 40 11.14 -2.36 -2.03
N CYS A 41 10.70 -1.17 -2.41
CA CYS A 41 10.18 -0.14 -1.54
C CYS A 41 8.66 -0.09 -1.65
N ALA A 42 8.01 0.40 -0.59
CA ALA A 42 6.56 0.57 -0.52
C ALA A 42 6.27 1.94 0.10
N GLU A 43 5.42 2.72 -0.55
CA GLU A 43 5.07 4.07 -0.15
C GLU A 43 3.58 4.36 -0.35
N PHE A 44 3.05 5.29 0.43
CA PHE A 44 1.69 5.80 0.30
C PHE A 44 1.72 7.31 0.08
N GLN A 45 1.09 7.76 -1.00
CA GLN A 45 0.97 9.15 -1.39
C GLN A 45 -0.45 9.66 -1.11
N PHE A 46 -0.53 10.79 -0.39
CA PHE A 46 -1.76 11.52 -0.09
C PHE A 46 -1.61 12.97 -0.53
N GLY A 47 -2.10 13.30 -1.73
CA GLY A 47 -1.83 14.59 -2.35
C GLY A 47 -0.32 14.81 -2.51
N ASN A 48 0.21 15.88 -1.91
CA ASN A 48 1.64 16.20 -1.94
C ASN A 48 2.46 15.54 -0.81
N ALA A 49 1.80 14.81 0.10
CA ALA A 49 2.47 14.12 1.18
C ALA A 49 2.81 12.68 0.78
N CYS A 50 4.03 12.23 1.08
CA CYS A 50 4.45 10.84 0.94
C CYS A 50 4.78 10.24 2.31
N ARG A 51 4.31 9.02 2.55
CA ARG A 51 4.65 8.21 3.71
C ARG A 51 5.35 6.93 3.26
N VAL A 52 6.58 6.76 3.69
CA VAL A 52 7.34 5.53 3.49
C VAL A 52 6.79 4.43 4.39
N LEU A 53 6.38 3.30 3.80
CA LEU A 53 5.88 2.13 4.52
C LEU A 53 7.02 1.15 4.85
N SER A 54 8.07 1.09 4.02
CA SER A 54 9.24 0.24 4.25
C SER A 54 10.56 0.95 3.96
N ARG A 55 11.51 0.82 4.90
CA ARG A 55 12.93 1.20 4.73
C ARG A 55 13.86 0.00 4.81
N LYS A 56 13.33 -1.22 4.77
CA LYS A 56 14.12 -2.45 4.95
C LYS A 56 14.82 -2.84 3.64
N LEU A 57 16.04 -3.36 3.77
CA LEU A 57 16.76 -3.99 2.66
C LEU A 57 16.32 -5.46 2.51
N GLY A 58 16.47 -6.00 1.30
CA GLY A 58 16.13 -7.39 0.97
C GLY A 58 14.63 -7.66 0.88
N VAL A 59 13.80 -6.62 0.78
CA VAL A 59 12.35 -6.73 0.64
C VAL A 59 12.01 -7.20 -0.78
N THR A 60 11.20 -8.24 -0.88
CA THR A 60 10.68 -8.74 -2.16
C THR A 60 9.49 -7.91 -2.64
N CYS A 61 9.16 -7.97 -3.93
CA CYS A 61 7.98 -7.31 -4.48
C CYS A 61 6.70 -7.71 -3.74
N GLU A 62 6.52 -9.00 -3.48
CA GLU A 62 5.36 -9.55 -2.78
C GLU A 62 5.24 -9.00 -1.36
N GLN A 63 6.37 -8.89 -0.65
CA GLN A 63 6.40 -8.30 0.69
C GLN A 63 6.05 -6.80 0.65
N ALA A 64 6.53 -6.06 -0.34
CA ALA A 64 6.19 -4.65 -0.51
C ALA A 64 4.68 -4.45 -0.80
N VAL A 65 4.09 -5.31 -1.64
CA VAL A 65 2.65 -5.35 -1.91
C VAL A 65 1.85 -5.67 -0.64
N LEU A 66 2.28 -6.67 0.13
CA LEU A 66 1.64 -7.01 1.40
C LEU A 66 1.66 -5.85 2.40
N MET A 67 2.77 -5.11 2.51
CA MET A 67 2.85 -3.94 3.39
C MET A 67 1.85 -2.85 3.00
N CYS A 68 1.67 -2.59 1.70
CA CYS A 68 0.64 -1.67 1.22
C CYS A 68 -0.76 -2.17 1.57
N GLN A 69 -1.01 -3.47 1.38
CA GLN A 69 -2.30 -4.09 1.67
C GLN A 69 -2.66 -4.03 3.16
N GLU A 70 -1.70 -4.26 4.05
CA GLU A 70 -1.86 -4.15 5.49
C GLU A 70 -2.14 -2.71 5.92
N ASP A 71 -1.34 -1.74 5.44
CA ASP A 71 -1.56 -0.31 5.74
C ASP A 71 -2.95 0.14 5.26
N PHE A 72 -3.39 -0.28 4.07
CA PHE A 72 -4.73 0.02 3.57
C PHE A 72 -5.83 -0.57 4.46
N LYS A 73 -5.72 -1.85 4.83
CA LYS A 73 -6.68 -2.51 5.74
C LYS A 73 -6.76 -1.81 7.08
N THR A 74 -5.61 -1.44 7.67
CA THR A 74 -5.57 -0.70 8.93
C THR A 74 -6.27 0.65 8.82
N ARG A 75 -6.06 1.41 7.73
CA ARG A 75 -6.72 2.71 7.53
C ARG A 75 -8.22 2.58 7.35
N VAL A 76 -8.67 1.65 6.51
CA VAL A 76 -10.11 1.42 6.31
C VAL A 76 -10.76 1.02 7.64
N HIS A 77 -10.11 0.15 8.41
CA HIS A 77 -10.62 -0.25 9.72
C HIS A 77 -10.71 0.92 10.71
N ALA A 78 -9.69 1.79 10.75
CA ALA A 78 -9.72 3.00 11.58
C ALA A 78 -10.91 3.90 11.19
N CYS A 79 -11.14 4.13 9.90
CA CYS A 79 -12.29 4.91 9.44
C CYS A 79 -13.64 4.28 9.81
N LEU A 80 -13.77 2.95 9.74
CA LEU A 80 -15.01 2.27 10.11
C LEU A 80 -15.28 2.33 11.63
N THR A 81 -14.23 2.19 12.44
CA THR A 81 -14.36 2.19 13.92
C THR A 81 -14.53 3.60 14.50
N GLU A 82 -13.95 4.64 13.88
CA GLU A 82 -14.18 6.04 14.30
C GLU A 82 -15.61 6.52 14.01
N ASN A 83 -16.29 5.96 13.02
CA ASN A 83 -17.69 6.27 12.70
C ASN A 83 -18.73 5.52 13.55
N GLU A 84 -18.30 4.60 14.43
CA GLU A 84 -19.18 3.88 15.36
C GLU A 84 -19.30 4.55 16.76
N LYS A 85 -18.67 5.71 16.97
CA LYS A 85 -18.76 6.52 18.20
C LYS A 85 -19.63 7.76 18.00
#